data_AF-A0A8S3JPY7-F1
#
_entry.id   AF-A0A8S3JPY7-F1
#
_cell.length_a   1.000
_cell.length_b   1.000
_cell.length_c   1.000
_cell.angle_alpha   90.00
_cell.angle_beta   90.00
_cell.angle_gamma   90.00
#
_symmetry.space_group_name_H-M   'P 1'
#
loop_
_entity.id
_entity.type
_entity.pdbx_description
1 polymer ?
#
loop_
_entity_poly.entity_id
_entity_poly.type
_entity_poly.pdbx_seq_one_letter_code
_entity_poly.pdbx_strand_id
1 'polypeptide(L)'
;MGDHLAKYLYLELYIIECIRLEMVRNAWSTVKLNVMEIDTLKTFEDAFASFRDEIRSPVLRQLATAVGYSSFYNDFPAALVTGKLAPDVTEYECNHGLIMRILVELEGKFMMNDTLKRFKRERTLVISERLREENSLPTDLWKKQLFTENFSVLRPHILDDFAKLLANYEYKDEQATLNSTVTSEEPGKRLSTMNLLFLA
;
A
#
# COMPACT_ATOMS: atom_id res chain seq x y z
N MET A 1 -9.58 -9.59 35.29
CA MET A 1 -8.99 -10.42 34.21
C MET A 1 -9.16 -9.76 32.82
N GLY A 2 -10.37 -9.31 32.43
CA GLY A 2 -10.63 -8.73 31.11
C GLY A 2 -9.88 -7.43 30.77
N ASP A 3 -9.69 -6.52 31.74
CA ASP A 3 -9.00 -5.23 31.52
C ASP A 3 -7.49 -5.40 31.20
N HIS A 4 -6.84 -6.41 31.78
CA HIS A 4 -5.43 -6.71 31.48
C HIS A 4 -5.25 -7.34 30.10
N LEU A 5 -6.21 -8.18 29.69
CA LEU A 5 -6.19 -8.81 28.36
C LEU A 5 -6.40 -7.76 27.26
N ALA A 6 -7.34 -6.83 27.45
CA ALA A 6 -7.57 -5.73 26.51
C ALA A 6 -6.32 -4.85 26.36
N LYS A 7 -5.67 -4.47 27.47
CA LYS A 7 -4.41 -3.70 27.44
C LYS A 7 -3.29 -4.43 26.71
N TYR A 8 -3.17 -5.74 26.90
CA TYR A 8 -2.20 -6.56 26.18
C TYR A 8 -2.45 -6.53 24.66
N LEU A 9 -3.72 -6.72 24.24
CA LEU A 9 -4.10 -6.67 22.83
C LEU A 9 -3.81 -5.31 22.18
N TYR A 10 -4.12 -4.21 22.87
CA TYR A 10 -3.79 -2.88 22.36
C TYR A 10 -2.29 -2.67 22.18
N LEU A 11 -1.48 -3.16 23.13
CA LEU A 11 -0.03 -3.07 23.04
C LEU A 11 0.50 -3.92 21.88
N GLU A 12 -0.01 -5.14 21.72
CA GLU A 12 0.36 -6.02 20.62
C GLU A 12 0.05 -5.39 19.26
N LEU A 13 -1.15 -4.84 19.09
CA LEU A 13 -1.56 -4.12 17.87
C LEU A 13 -0.67 -2.91 17.59
N TYR A 14 -0.35 -2.12 18.61
CA TYR A 14 0.54 -0.98 18.48
C TYR A 14 1.95 -1.40 18.05
N ILE A 15 2.52 -2.44 18.65
CA ILE A 15 3.85 -2.96 18.26
C ILE A 15 3.84 -3.45 16.81
N ILE A 16 2.80 -4.19 16.40
CA ILE A 16 2.65 -4.65 15.02
C ILE A 16 2.62 -3.46 14.06
N GLU A 17 1.90 -2.40 14.39
CA GLU A 17 1.82 -1.21 13.54
C GLU A 17 3.17 -0.47 13.45
N CYS A 18 3.91 -0.37 14.55
CA CYS A 18 5.26 0.18 14.55
C CYS A 18 6.21 -0.65 13.67
N ILE A 19 6.17 -1.99 13.78
CA ILE A 19 6.97 -2.88 12.92
C ILE A 19 6.61 -2.69 11.45
N ARG A 20 5.31 -2.62 11.13
CA ARG A 20 4.85 -2.36 9.75
C ARG A 20 5.35 -1.04 9.23
N LEU A 21 5.25 0.03 10.01
CA LEU A 21 5.75 1.36 9.64
C LEU A 21 7.25 1.32 9.34
N GLU A 22 8.03 0.66 10.18
CA GLU A 22 9.47 0.48 9.97
C GLU A 22 9.77 -0.27 8.66
N MET A 23 9.07 -1.36 8.38
CA MET A 23 9.22 -2.14 7.15
C MET A 23 8.89 -1.32 5.91
N VAL A 24 7.73 -0.65 5.89
CA VAL A 24 7.31 0.13 4.71
C VAL A 24 8.18 1.37 4.53
N ARG A 25 8.63 2.00 5.61
CA ARG A 25 9.55 3.14 5.56
C ARG A 25 10.88 2.73 4.94
N ASN A 26 11.43 1.58 5.34
CA ASN A 26 12.68 1.09 4.77
C ASN A 26 12.52 0.80 3.26
N ALA A 27 11.45 0.10 2.87
CA ALA A 27 11.16 -0.18 1.47
C ALA A 27 10.98 1.09 0.63
N TRP A 28 10.28 2.11 1.17
CA TRP A 28 10.14 3.39 0.51
C TRP A 28 11.46 4.13 0.38
N SER A 29 12.29 4.15 1.42
CA SER A 29 13.57 4.86 1.42
C SER A 29 14.59 4.26 0.44
N THR A 30 14.70 2.93 0.38
CA THR A 30 15.58 2.25 -0.61
C THR A 30 15.14 2.58 -2.03
N VAL A 31 13.83 2.50 -2.26
CA VAL A 31 13.22 2.89 -3.53
C VAL A 31 13.47 4.37 -3.82
N LYS A 32 13.28 5.28 -2.87
CA LYS A 32 13.44 6.74 -3.03
C LYS A 32 14.86 7.13 -3.41
N LEU A 33 15.84 6.59 -2.71
CA LEU A 33 17.27 6.85 -2.95
C LEU A 33 17.86 6.02 -4.09
N ASN A 34 17.10 5.07 -4.63
CA ASN A 34 17.55 4.12 -5.65
C ASN A 34 18.78 3.32 -5.20
N VAL A 35 18.75 2.84 -3.95
CA VAL A 35 19.77 2.00 -3.32
C VAL A 35 19.19 0.63 -2.98
N MET A 36 20.04 -0.39 -2.86
CA MET A 36 19.61 -1.72 -2.44
C MET A 36 19.26 -1.76 -0.95
N GLU A 37 20.05 -1.07 -0.12
CA GLU A 37 19.92 -1.05 1.34
C GLU A 37 20.45 0.29 1.90
N ILE A 38 20.03 0.62 3.12
CA ILE A 38 20.45 1.82 3.87
C ILE A 38 21.52 1.38 4.89
N ASP A 39 22.76 1.26 4.44
CA ASP A 39 23.89 0.73 5.23
C ASP A 39 24.82 1.81 5.79
N THR A 40 24.77 3.01 5.23
CA THR A 40 25.72 4.09 5.48
C THR A 40 25.02 5.23 6.21
N LEU A 41 25.75 5.94 7.07
CA LEU A 41 25.21 7.10 7.79
C LEU A 41 24.62 8.15 6.83
N LYS A 42 25.30 8.42 5.71
CA LYS A 42 24.82 9.37 4.71
C LYS A 42 23.49 8.95 4.08
N THR A 43 23.35 7.67 3.68
CA THR A 43 22.09 7.18 3.08
C THR A 43 20.96 7.19 4.09
N PHE A 44 21.27 6.95 5.37
CA PHE A 44 20.30 7.09 6.46
C PHE A 44 19.85 8.55 6.65
N GLU A 45 20.78 9.51 6.68
CA GLU A 45 20.46 10.94 6.81
C GLU A 45 19.61 11.43 5.63
N ASP A 46 20.00 11.07 4.40
CA ASP A 46 19.27 11.42 3.18
C ASP A 46 17.85 10.81 3.17
N ALA A 47 17.73 9.54 3.60
CA ALA A 47 16.44 8.86 3.74
C ALA A 47 15.56 9.52 4.80
N PHE A 48 16.13 9.85 5.96
CA PHE A 48 15.41 10.48 7.06
C PHE A 48 14.91 11.89 6.69
N ALA A 49 15.76 12.69 6.03
CA ALA A 49 15.38 14.01 5.54
C ALA A 49 14.25 13.91 4.51
N SER A 50 14.40 13.02 3.52
CA SER A 50 13.38 12.78 2.50
C SER A 50 12.05 12.32 3.12
N PHE A 51 12.10 11.38 4.07
CA PHE A 51 10.92 10.88 4.77
C PHE A 51 10.22 11.98 5.56
N ARG A 52 11.00 12.80 6.28
CA ARG A 52 10.46 13.93 7.04
C ARG A 52 9.71 14.89 6.13
N ASP A 53 10.30 15.27 5.00
CA ASP A 53 9.82 16.37 4.19
C ASP A 53 8.69 15.94 3.24
N GLU A 54 8.77 14.74 2.67
CA GLU A 54 7.81 14.26 1.67
C GLU A 54 6.67 13.42 2.24
N ILE A 55 6.89 12.73 3.36
CA ILE A 55 5.90 11.81 3.94
C ILE A 55 5.36 12.36 5.26
N ARG A 56 6.23 12.52 6.26
CA ARG A 56 5.79 12.83 7.62
C ARG A 56 5.18 14.22 7.73
N SER A 57 5.82 15.24 7.16
CA SER A 57 5.35 16.62 7.29
C SER A 57 3.96 16.83 6.66
N PRO A 58 3.67 16.33 5.44
CA PRO A 58 2.32 16.39 4.89
C PRO A 58 1.28 15.63 5.71
N VAL A 59 1.60 14.42 6.18
CA VAL A 59 0.67 13.61 6.99
C VAL A 59 0.33 14.31 8.31
N LEU A 60 1.33 14.85 9.01
CA LEU A 60 1.10 15.60 10.25
C LEU A 60 0.20 16.81 10.02
N ARG A 61 0.44 17.59 8.95
CA ARG A 61 -0.42 18.73 8.61
C ARG A 61 -1.85 18.31 8.27
N GLN A 62 -2.01 17.20 7.55
CA GLN A 62 -3.33 16.66 7.21
C GLN A 62 -4.10 16.22 8.47
N LEU A 63 -3.44 15.50 9.37
CA LEU A 63 -4.05 15.06 10.64
C LEU A 63 -4.42 16.26 11.51
N ALA A 64 -3.52 17.22 11.69
CA ALA A 64 -3.81 18.45 12.43
C ALA A 64 -5.00 19.21 11.82
N THR A 65 -5.11 19.24 10.49
CA THR A 65 -6.26 19.86 9.82
C THR A 65 -7.55 19.10 10.10
N ALA A 66 -7.51 17.76 10.11
CA ALA A 66 -8.67 16.91 10.38
C ALA A 66 -9.22 17.09 11.81
N VAL A 67 -8.35 17.34 12.79
CA VAL A 67 -8.75 17.62 14.18
C VAL A 67 -8.99 19.11 14.49
N GLY A 68 -8.94 19.99 13.47
CA GLY A 68 -9.23 21.43 13.63
C GLY A 68 -8.04 22.30 14.05
N TYR A 69 -6.84 21.75 14.10
CA TYR A 69 -5.57 22.40 14.45
C TYR A 69 -4.72 22.77 13.22
N SER A 70 -5.34 23.24 12.13
CA SER A 70 -4.66 23.49 10.83
C SER A 70 -3.48 24.47 10.91
N SER A 71 -3.51 25.46 11.81
CA SER A 71 -2.41 26.43 11.97
C SER A 71 -1.28 25.93 12.86
N PHE A 72 -1.46 24.81 13.58
CA PHE A 72 -0.53 24.35 14.62
C PHE A 72 0.93 24.26 14.16
N TYR A 73 1.17 23.71 12.96
CA TYR A 73 2.53 23.57 12.44
C TYR A 73 3.08 24.84 11.78
N ASN A 74 2.24 25.83 11.48
CA ASN A 74 2.69 27.16 11.08
C ASN A 74 3.10 27.98 12.31
N ASP A 75 2.34 27.84 13.40
CA ASP A 75 2.59 28.52 14.67
C ASP A 75 3.78 27.89 15.41
N PHE A 76 3.99 26.57 15.24
CA PHE A 76 5.08 25.80 15.84
C PHE A 76 5.87 24.98 14.82
N PRO A 77 6.71 25.61 13.96
CA PRO A 77 7.48 24.89 12.93
C PRO A 77 8.42 23.81 13.49
N ALA A 78 8.97 24.05 14.69
CA ALA A 78 9.83 23.07 15.37
C ALA A 78 9.09 21.76 15.69
N ALA A 79 7.77 21.79 15.91
CA ALA A 79 6.97 20.59 16.16
C ALA A 79 6.96 19.66 14.94
N LEU A 80 7.00 20.22 13.72
CA LEU A 80 7.03 19.44 12.48
C LEU A 80 8.38 18.71 12.31
N VAL A 81 9.48 19.38 12.70
CA VAL A 81 10.84 18.81 12.63
C VAL A 81 11.03 17.72 13.68
N THR A 82 10.55 17.93 14.91
CA THR A 82 10.65 16.94 15.99
C THR A 82 9.64 15.81 15.87
N GLY A 83 8.60 15.98 15.02
CA GLY A 83 7.52 15.00 14.88
C GLY A 83 6.50 15.04 16.02
N LYS A 84 6.41 16.17 16.73
CA LYS A 84 5.41 16.36 17.78
C LYS A 84 4.01 16.44 17.17
N LEU A 85 3.10 15.62 17.68
CA LEU A 85 1.69 15.58 17.25
C LEU A 85 0.94 16.84 17.70
N ALA A 86 -0.03 17.25 16.89
CA ALA A 86 -1.02 18.24 17.29
C ALA A 86 -1.88 17.69 18.44
N PRO A 87 -2.52 18.56 19.24
CA PRO A 87 -3.48 18.11 20.24
C PRO A 87 -4.56 17.24 19.59
N ASP A 88 -5.07 16.27 20.34
CA ASP A 88 -6.12 15.32 19.91
C ASP A 88 -5.76 14.37 18.77
N VAL A 89 -4.54 14.43 18.22
CA VAL A 89 -4.04 13.42 17.28
C VAL A 89 -3.37 12.29 18.06
N THR A 90 -3.86 11.06 17.89
CA THR A 90 -3.26 9.88 18.51
C THR A 90 -2.04 9.40 17.74
N GLU A 91 -1.13 8.70 18.42
CA GLU A 91 0.03 8.08 17.76
C GLU A 91 -0.39 6.99 16.76
N TYR A 92 -1.48 6.29 17.05
CA TYR A 92 -2.05 5.29 16.15
C TYR A 92 -2.50 5.92 14.82
N GLU A 93 -3.27 7.00 14.85
CA GLU A 93 -3.70 7.72 13.64
C GLU A 93 -2.51 8.25 12.83
N CYS A 94 -1.48 8.74 13.53
CA CYS A 94 -0.22 9.15 12.91
C CYS A 94 0.45 7.98 12.18
N ASN A 95 0.71 6.88 12.87
CA ASN A 95 1.39 5.71 12.29
C ASN A 95 0.60 5.13 11.12
N HIS A 96 -0.72 5.02 11.28
CA HIS A 96 -1.60 4.55 10.22
C HIS A 96 -1.57 5.47 8.99
N GLY A 97 -1.69 6.79 9.20
CA GLY A 97 -1.60 7.79 8.13
C GLY A 97 -0.26 7.76 7.40
N LEU A 98 0.85 7.55 8.13
CA LEU A 98 2.18 7.39 7.55
C LEU A 98 2.26 6.13 6.68
N ILE A 99 1.79 4.99 7.17
CA ILE A 99 1.77 3.74 6.41
C ILE A 99 0.96 3.91 5.13
N MET A 100 -0.26 4.44 5.22
CA MET A 100 -1.12 4.66 4.06
C MET A 100 -0.48 5.59 3.04
N ARG A 101 0.15 6.68 3.50
CA ARG A 101 0.86 7.59 2.60
C ARG A 101 2.01 6.89 1.88
N ILE A 102 2.81 6.11 2.60
CA ILE A 102 3.94 5.37 2.01
C ILE A 102 3.47 4.35 0.97
N LEU A 103 2.40 3.61 1.27
CA LEU A 103 1.86 2.61 0.35
C LEU A 103 1.38 3.24 -0.96
N VAL A 104 0.71 4.40 -0.90
CA VAL A 104 0.29 5.14 -2.10
C VAL A 104 1.49 5.62 -2.93
N GLU A 105 2.53 6.15 -2.27
CA GLU A 105 3.75 6.61 -2.96
C GLU A 105 4.51 5.45 -3.63
N LEU A 106 4.60 4.30 -2.95
CA LEU A 106 5.21 3.08 -3.50
C LEU A 106 4.43 2.57 -4.71
N GLU A 107 3.11 2.48 -4.61
CA GLU A 107 2.25 2.05 -5.71
C GLU A 107 2.39 2.97 -6.93
N GLY A 108 2.37 4.29 -6.72
CA GLY A 108 2.58 5.27 -7.79
C GLY A 108 3.89 5.05 -8.53
N LYS A 109 4.96 4.71 -7.81
CA LYS A 109 6.26 4.39 -8.42
C LYS A 109 6.27 3.05 -9.16
N PHE A 110 5.62 2.01 -8.63
CA PHE A 110 5.50 0.73 -9.34
C PHE A 110 4.71 0.88 -10.64
N MET A 111 3.57 1.58 -10.60
CA MET A 111 2.78 1.88 -11.79
C MET A 111 3.58 2.65 -12.84
N MET A 112 4.39 3.64 -12.43
CA MET A 112 5.26 4.37 -13.35
C MET A 112 6.35 3.48 -13.97
N ASN A 113 6.89 2.52 -13.22
CA ASN A 113 7.85 1.57 -13.80
C ASN A 113 7.17 0.67 -14.84
N ASP A 114 5.93 0.25 -14.58
CA ASP A 114 5.19 -0.60 -15.52
C ASP A 114 4.73 0.15 -16.78
N THR A 115 4.39 1.44 -16.66
CA THR A 115 4.16 2.30 -17.84
C THR A 115 5.42 2.40 -18.68
N LEU A 116 6.58 2.61 -18.05
CA LEU A 116 7.86 2.70 -18.74
C LEU A 116 8.23 1.39 -19.45
N LYS A 117 8.03 0.24 -18.79
CA LYS A 117 8.24 -1.08 -19.42
C LYS A 117 7.30 -1.29 -20.61
N ARG A 118 6.04 -0.90 -20.50
CA ARG A 118 5.06 -0.99 -21.58
C ARG A 118 5.48 -0.11 -22.76
N PHE A 119 5.81 1.15 -22.51
CA PHE A 119 6.27 2.08 -23.53
C PHE A 119 7.53 1.57 -24.26
N LYS A 120 8.49 1.00 -23.53
CA LYS A 120 9.67 0.37 -24.13
C LYS A 120 9.29 -0.79 -25.06
N ARG A 121 8.35 -1.65 -24.64
CA ARG A 121 7.85 -2.76 -25.48
C ARG A 121 7.17 -2.24 -26.74
N GLU A 122 6.25 -1.29 -26.61
CA GLU A 122 5.55 -0.67 -27.74
C GLU A 122 6.52 0.00 -28.71
N ARG A 123 7.51 0.75 -28.20
CA ARG A 123 8.57 1.34 -29.04
C ARG A 123 9.34 0.27 -29.82
N THR A 124 9.75 -0.81 -29.15
CA THR A 124 10.46 -1.91 -29.82
C THR A 124 9.61 -2.56 -30.90
N LEU A 125 8.30 -2.71 -30.66
CA LEU A 125 7.37 -3.26 -31.64
C LEU A 125 7.26 -2.37 -32.88
N VAL A 126 7.06 -1.07 -32.69
CA VAL A 126 7.01 -0.09 -33.79
C VAL A 126 8.31 -0.12 -34.62
N ILE A 127 9.46 -0.18 -33.97
CA ILE A 127 10.75 -0.28 -34.66
C ILE A 127 10.85 -1.61 -35.43
N SER A 128 10.45 -2.73 -34.83
CA SER A 128 10.50 -4.04 -35.47
C SER A 128 9.56 -4.16 -36.68
N GLU A 129 8.36 -3.57 -36.60
CA GLU A 129 7.42 -3.51 -37.71
C GLU A 129 7.97 -2.66 -38.85
N ARG A 130 8.56 -1.49 -38.55
CA ARG A 130 9.20 -0.64 -39.55
C ARG A 130 10.38 -1.33 -40.24
N LEU A 131 11.27 -1.97 -39.48
CA LEU A 131 12.40 -2.70 -40.06
C LEU A 131 11.94 -3.89 -40.90
N ARG A 132 10.80 -4.50 -40.58
CA ARG A 132 10.19 -5.54 -41.40
C ARG A 132 9.69 -4.96 -42.72
N GLU A 133 8.93 -3.86 -42.69
CA GLU A 133 8.46 -3.18 -43.92
C GLU A 133 9.63 -2.81 -44.85
N GLU A 134 10.75 -2.33 -44.29
CA GLU A 134 11.92 -1.93 -45.06
C GLU A 134 12.71 -3.12 -45.66
N ASN A 135 12.66 -4.32 -45.06
CA ASN A 135 13.50 -5.48 -45.45
C ASN A 135 12.73 -6.70 -45.99
N SER A 136 11.39 -6.66 -46.10
CA SER A 136 10.57 -7.81 -46.50
C SER A 136 10.04 -7.69 -47.93
N LEU A 137 9.86 -8.83 -48.59
CA LEU A 137 9.18 -8.88 -49.90
C LEU A 137 7.69 -8.54 -49.72
N PRO A 138 7.02 -7.94 -50.72
CA PRO A 138 5.61 -7.55 -50.62
C PRO A 138 4.67 -8.70 -50.20
N THR A 139 5.01 -9.94 -50.50
CA THR A 139 4.25 -11.15 -50.15
C THR A 139 4.44 -11.61 -48.71
N ASP A 140 5.54 -11.24 -48.05
CA ASP A 140 5.80 -11.60 -46.65
C ASP A 140 4.95 -10.78 -45.66
N LEU A 141 4.51 -9.58 -46.06
CA LEU A 141 3.61 -8.73 -45.28
C LEU A 141 2.18 -9.32 -45.15
N TRP A 142 1.82 -10.29 -45.98
CA TRP A 142 0.49 -10.92 -45.97
C TRP A 142 0.41 -12.10 -45.00
N LYS A 143 1.54 -12.56 -44.45
CA LYS A 143 1.57 -13.57 -43.39
C LYS A 143 1.14 -12.91 -42.08
N LYS A 144 -0.12 -13.13 -41.68
CA LYS A 144 -0.67 -12.62 -40.42
C LYS A 144 0.11 -13.24 -39.25
N GLN A 145 0.94 -12.44 -38.57
CA GLN A 145 1.53 -12.88 -37.31
C GLN A 145 0.50 -12.75 -36.18
N LEU A 146 0.49 -13.73 -35.27
CA LEU A 146 -0.26 -13.72 -34.01
C LEU A 146 0.39 -12.73 -33.04
N PHE A 147 0.37 -11.43 -33.35
CA PHE A 147 0.73 -10.42 -32.39
C PHE A 147 -0.52 -10.10 -31.55
N THR A 148 -0.56 -10.61 -30.32
CA THR A 148 -1.60 -10.27 -29.36
C THR A 148 -1.21 -8.98 -28.66
N GLU A 149 -1.79 -7.87 -29.11
CA GLU A 149 -1.79 -6.62 -28.34
C GLU A 149 -2.68 -6.80 -27.10
N ASN A 150 -2.08 -7.15 -25.98
CA ASN A 150 -2.79 -7.21 -24.72
C ASN A 150 -2.92 -5.78 -24.17
N PHE A 151 -4.06 -5.15 -24.43
CA PHE A 151 -4.46 -3.90 -23.79
C PHE A 151 -4.91 -4.19 -22.35
N SER A 152 -3.98 -4.11 -21.41
CA SER A 152 -4.32 -4.03 -19.99
C SER A 152 -4.41 -2.57 -19.56
N VAL A 153 -5.47 -2.21 -18.84
CA VAL A 153 -5.60 -0.90 -18.18
C VAL A 153 -4.69 -0.92 -16.95
N LEU A 154 -3.83 0.07 -16.82
CA LEU A 154 -2.98 0.21 -15.63
C LEU A 154 -3.86 0.57 -14.43
N ARG A 155 -3.78 -0.25 -13.40
CA ARG A 155 -4.52 -0.14 -12.15
C ARG A 155 -3.52 -0.36 -10.99
N PRO A 156 -3.76 0.26 -9.82
CA PRO A 156 -2.99 -0.04 -8.61
C PRO A 156 -2.97 -1.53 -8.27
N HIS A 157 -1.79 -2.11 -8.06
CA HIS A 157 -1.63 -3.52 -7.65
C HIS A 157 -2.31 -3.79 -6.31
N ILE A 158 -2.29 -2.82 -5.39
CA ILE A 158 -3.05 -2.89 -4.13
C ILE A 158 -4.53 -3.22 -4.38
N LEU A 159 -5.14 -2.70 -5.44
CA LEU A 159 -6.54 -2.99 -5.77
C LEU A 159 -6.73 -4.43 -6.28
N ASP A 160 -5.77 -4.94 -7.04
CA ASP A 160 -5.81 -6.32 -7.53
C ASP A 160 -5.61 -7.32 -6.39
N ASP A 161 -4.71 -7.02 -5.45
CA ASP A 161 -4.50 -7.83 -4.26
C ASP A 161 -5.69 -7.77 -3.31
N PHE A 162 -6.34 -6.60 -3.18
CA PHE A 162 -7.59 -6.47 -2.46
C PHE A 162 -8.72 -7.30 -3.10
N ALA A 163 -8.86 -7.26 -4.43
CA ALA A 163 -9.84 -8.08 -5.15
C ALA A 163 -9.60 -9.59 -4.95
N LYS A 164 -8.34 -10.03 -4.98
CA LYS A 164 -7.98 -11.42 -4.66
C LYS A 164 -8.33 -11.76 -3.21
N LEU A 165 -8.07 -10.86 -2.26
CA LEU A 165 -8.40 -11.08 -0.85
C LEU A 165 -9.90 -11.26 -0.65
N LEU A 166 -10.71 -10.41 -1.28
CA LEU A 166 -12.18 -10.51 -1.24
C LEU A 166 -12.67 -11.83 -1.82
N ALA A 167 -12.20 -12.20 -3.02
CA ALA A 167 -12.57 -13.48 -3.64
C ALA A 167 -12.18 -14.70 -2.77
N ASN A 168 -11.02 -14.64 -2.12
CA ASN A 168 -10.57 -15.69 -1.21
C ASN A 168 -11.36 -15.72 0.11
N TYR A 169 -11.93 -14.59 0.56
CA TYR A 169 -12.80 -14.53 1.73
C TYR A 169 -14.16 -15.15 1.44
N GLU A 170 -14.79 -14.80 0.31
CA GLU A 170 -16.06 -15.39 -0.14
C GLU A 170 -15.95 -16.92 -0.28
N TYR A 171 -14.85 -17.43 -0.83
CA TYR A 171 -14.59 -18.87 -0.92
C TYR A 171 -14.52 -19.57 0.44
N LYS A 172 -14.00 -18.91 1.49
CA LYS A 172 -13.95 -19.47 2.85
C LYS A 172 -15.31 -19.49 3.54
N ASP A 173 -16.17 -18.52 3.25
CA ASP A 173 -17.51 -18.42 3.82
C ASP A 173 -18.46 -19.46 3.18
N GLU A 174 -18.33 -19.72 1.88
CA GLU A 174 -19.03 -20.82 1.20
C GLU A 174 -18.63 -22.20 1.75
N GLN A 175 -17.33 -22.43 1.98
CA GLN A 175 -16.83 -23.67 2.62
C GLN A 175 -17.29 -23.79 4.08
N ALA A 176 -17.37 -22.68 4.84
CA ALA A 176 -17.91 -22.68 6.20
C ALA A 176 -19.43 -22.98 6.23
N THR A 177 -20.16 -22.54 5.21
CA THR A 177 -21.60 -22.83 5.05
C THR A 177 -21.85 -24.27 4.60
N LEU A 178 -20.99 -24.82 3.73
CA LEU A 178 -21.01 -26.24 3.35
C LEU A 178 -20.62 -27.18 4.51
N ASN A 179 -19.67 -26.78 5.34
CA ASN A 179 -19.26 -27.59 6.50
C ASN A 179 -20.26 -27.51 7.66
N SER A 180 -20.99 -26.39 7.82
CA SER A 180 -22.04 -26.26 8.84
C SER A 180 -23.34 -26.98 8.47
N THR A 181 -23.57 -27.27 7.18
CA THR A 181 -24.67 -28.16 6.75
C THR A 181 -24.35 -29.65 6.93
N VAL A 182 -23.07 -30.01 7.08
CA VAL A 182 -22.64 -31.40 7.38
C VAL A 182 -22.61 -31.70 8.89
N THR A 183 -22.54 -30.67 9.75
CA THR A 183 -22.64 -30.84 11.21
C THR A 183 -23.88 -30.15 11.75
N SER A 184 -25.06 -30.69 11.41
CA SER A 184 -26.26 -30.45 12.20
C SER A 184 -26.15 -31.26 13.48
N GLU A 185 -25.65 -30.65 14.55
CA GLU A 185 -26.10 -30.91 15.92
C GLU A 185 -25.70 -29.72 16.83
N GLU A 186 -26.72 -29.16 17.48
CA GLU A 186 -26.72 -28.16 18.57
C GLU A 186 -26.61 -26.64 18.24
N PRO A 187 -27.76 -25.98 17.97
CA PRO A 187 -27.87 -24.52 17.92
C PRO A 187 -28.18 -23.96 19.33
N GLY A 188 -27.17 -23.56 20.09
CA GLY A 188 -27.42 -23.01 21.44
C GLY A 188 -26.44 -22.00 22.04
N LYS A 189 -25.32 -21.67 21.38
CA LYS A 189 -24.27 -20.82 22.04
C LYS A 189 -23.60 -19.73 21.20
N ARG A 190 -24.00 -19.49 19.94
CA ARG A 190 -23.28 -18.54 19.07
C ARG A 190 -23.84 -17.11 18.98
N LEU A 191 -25.02 -16.84 19.54
CA LEU A 191 -25.61 -15.49 19.47
C LEU A 191 -25.00 -14.47 20.44
N SER A 192 -24.11 -14.86 21.35
CA SER A 192 -23.49 -13.90 22.28
C SER A 192 -22.17 -13.29 21.79
N THR A 193 -21.60 -13.77 20.68
CA THR A 193 -20.25 -13.36 20.22
C THR A 193 -20.25 -12.40 19.02
N MET A 194 -21.39 -12.08 18.40
CA MET A 194 -21.44 -11.15 17.26
C MET A 194 -21.75 -9.69 17.63
N ASN A 195 -22.09 -9.38 18.88
CA ASN A 195 -22.35 -8.00 19.30
C ASN A 195 -21.12 -7.21 19.76
N LEU A 196 -19.90 -7.75 19.58
CA LEU A 196 -18.66 -7.11 20.05
C LEU A 196 -17.68 -6.71 18.94
N LEU A 197 -18.04 -6.86 17.66
CA LEU A 197 -17.16 -6.52 16.53
C LEU A 197 -17.61 -5.29 15.71
N PHE A 198 -18.64 -4.56 16.14
CA PHE A 198 -19.14 -3.39 15.40
C PHE A 198 -19.36 -2.10 16.21
N LEU A 199 -18.93 -2.05 17.47
CA LEU A 199 -18.93 -0.81 18.26
C LEU A 199 -17.68 -0.74 19.14
N ALA A 200 -16.57 -0.34 18.53
CA ALA A 200 -15.51 0.51 19.10
C ALA A 200 -14.55 0.90 17.97
#